data_AF-A0A497BDW7-F1
#
_entry.id   AF-A0A497BDW7-F1
#
_cell.length_a   1.000
_cell.length_b   1.000
_cell.length_c   1.000
_cell.angle_alpha   90.00
_cell.angle_beta   90.00
_cell.angle_gamma   90.00
#
_symmetry.space_group_name_H-M   'P 1'
#
loop_
_entity.id
_entity.type
_entity.pdbx_description
1 polymer ?
#
loop_
_entity_poly.entity_id
_entity_poly.type
_entity_poly.pdbx_seq_one_letter_code
_entity_poly.pdbx_strand_id
1 'polypeptide(L)'
;MALWRKVTGTVLVDGKPEPNVKVYFYEKGTTNPIPVYSDEGSTSADNPQLTDASGRYAVYLDVETYPVIRIYLEKDGVDFTEANADLDGVPVPGAVGTVSLGFTDLTDTPSSYSGSGGKVVKVKSTEDGLEFGQVDHGELAGLSDDDHPQYLLADGSRPLSGDLDFQGHLAKVIGKLNFKGATTLTVSSGAVTVSQSYHYVDTEGGASTDDLDTINGGTGGDILYLRAADPSRTVVIKHGTGNIVTPDGNDYSLDSTDKVATLLFDGTNWHLVQRAVPTGAPSAITEGATGSEGSSTSFARADHVHATPATWTPSTHGNEAHSPNYLAVD
;
A
#
# COMPACT_ATOMS: atom_id res chain seq x y z
N MET A 1 -49.22 -26.59 -23.60
CA MET A 1 -49.98 -27.84 -23.39
C MET A 1 -50.73 -27.64 -22.09
N ALA A 2 -52.00 -28.02 -22.01
CA ALA A 2 -52.75 -27.92 -20.76
C ALA A 2 -52.05 -28.75 -19.67
N LEU A 3 -51.92 -28.19 -18.47
CA LEU A 3 -51.35 -28.87 -17.30
C LEU A 3 -52.46 -29.01 -16.25
N TRP A 4 -53.12 -30.16 -16.23
CA TRP A 4 -54.25 -30.39 -15.34
C TRP A 4 -53.79 -30.66 -13.90
N ARG A 5 -54.36 -29.93 -12.94
CA ARG A 5 -54.14 -30.18 -11.50
C ARG A 5 -55.46 -30.27 -10.77
N LYS A 6 -55.51 -31.20 -9.82
CA LYS A 6 -56.66 -31.40 -8.95
C LYS A 6 -56.67 -30.36 -7.84
N VAL A 7 -57.72 -29.55 -7.79
CA VAL A 7 -58.04 -28.65 -6.68
C VAL A 7 -59.05 -29.34 -5.79
N THR A 8 -58.75 -29.42 -4.49
CA THR A 8 -59.68 -29.95 -3.50
C THR A 8 -59.77 -28.99 -2.33
N GLY A 9 -60.96 -28.80 -1.78
CA GLY A 9 -61.16 -28.01 -0.58
C GLY A 9 -62.26 -28.59 0.29
N THR A 10 -62.34 -28.10 1.53
CA THR A 10 -63.43 -28.39 2.46
C THR A 10 -64.00 -27.07 2.92
N VAL A 11 -65.31 -26.88 2.77
CA VAL A 11 -66.02 -25.73 3.31
C VAL A 11 -66.48 -26.07 4.72
N LEU A 12 -66.09 -25.22 5.67
CA LEU A 12 -66.47 -25.34 7.07
C LEU A 12 -67.23 -24.09 7.50
N VAL A 13 -68.27 -24.25 8.31
CA VAL A 13 -68.98 -23.18 9.01
C VAL A 13 -68.87 -23.47 10.50
N ASP A 14 -68.34 -22.52 11.27
CA ASP A 14 -68.04 -22.68 12.70
C ASP A 14 -67.24 -23.96 13.02
N GLY A 15 -66.29 -24.31 12.14
CA GLY A 15 -65.44 -25.49 12.26
C GLY A 15 -66.12 -26.82 11.92
N LYS A 16 -67.36 -26.83 11.43
CA LYS A 16 -68.09 -28.04 11.01
C LYS A 16 -68.23 -28.11 9.49
N PRO A 17 -68.16 -29.32 8.88
CA PRO A 17 -68.38 -29.49 7.45
C PRO A 17 -69.74 -29.00 6.98
N GLU A 18 -69.75 -28.20 5.91
CA GLU A 18 -70.97 -27.62 5.37
C GLU A 18 -71.33 -28.23 4.00
N PRO A 19 -72.37 -29.09 3.92
CA PRO A 19 -72.78 -29.73 2.67
C PRO A 19 -73.64 -28.80 1.80
N ASN A 20 -73.69 -29.10 0.49
CA ASN A 20 -74.47 -28.40 -0.53
C ASN A 20 -74.14 -26.90 -0.67
N VAL A 21 -72.91 -26.48 -0.34
CA VAL A 21 -72.41 -25.14 -0.66
C VAL A 21 -72.03 -25.12 -2.14
N LYS A 22 -72.47 -24.10 -2.86
CA LYS A 22 -72.03 -23.84 -4.25
C LYS A 22 -70.65 -23.21 -4.21
N VAL A 23 -69.69 -23.86 -4.85
CA VAL A 23 -68.30 -23.42 -5.02
C VAL A 23 -68.12 -23.02 -6.47
N TYR A 24 -68.02 -21.72 -6.71
CA TYR A 24 -67.75 -21.16 -8.02
C TYR A 24 -66.26 -20.93 -8.22
N PHE A 25 -65.80 -21.20 -9.43
CA PHE A 25 -64.42 -20.97 -9.86
C PHE A 25 -64.41 -19.88 -10.94
N TYR A 26 -63.70 -18.79 -10.68
CA TYR A 26 -63.64 -17.61 -11.54
C TYR A 26 -62.20 -17.25 -11.90
N GLU A 27 -62.04 -16.48 -12.98
CA GLU A 27 -60.77 -15.82 -13.26
C GLU A 27 -60.46 -14.84 -12.12
N LYS A 28 -59.19 -14.77 -11.70
CA LYS A 28 -58.73 -13.88 -10.63
C LYS A 28 -59.23 -12.44 -10.84
N GLY A 29 -59.79 -11.84 -9.80
CA GLY A 29 -60.29 -10.46 -9.82
C GLY A 29 -61.60 -10.25 -10.58
N THR A 30 -62.25 -11.31 -11.10
CA THR A 30 -63.48 -11.20 -11.90
C THR A 30 -64.61 -12.09 -11.35
N THR A 31 -65.75 -12.10 -12.03
CA THR A 31 -66.86 -13.07 -11.83
C THR A 31 -67.09 -13.92 -13.10
N ASN A 32 -66.07 -14.01 -13.98
CA ASN A 32 -66.15 -14.79 -15.21
C ASN A 32 -65.88 -16.27 -14.90
N PRO A 33 -66.84 -17.19 -15.09
CA PRO A 33 -66.67 -18.61 -14.77
C PRO A 33 -65.60 -19.25 -15.65
N ILE A 34 -64.68 -19.98 -15.02
CA ILE A 34 -63.69 -20.79 -15.73
C ILE A 34 -64.21 -22.21 -15.98
N PRO A 35 -63.73 -22.88 -17.04
CA PRO A 35 -64.00 -24.30 -17.25
C PRO A 35 -63.41 -25.16 -16.12
N VAL A 36 -64.21 -26.07 -15.57
CA VAL A 36 -63.79 -27.05 -14.56
C VAL A 36 -64.07 -28.47 -15.03
N TYR A 37 -63.29 -29.43 -14.55
CA TYR A 37 -63.34 -30.82 -15.02
C TYR A 37 -63.38 -31.80 -13.85
N SER A 38 -63.96 -32.98 -14.07
CA SER A 38 -63.99 -34.07 -13.08
C SER A 38 -62.76 -34.99 -13.17
N ASP A 39 -62.01 -34.90 -14.27
CA ASP A 39 -60.76 -35.61 -14.56
C ASP A 39 -59.76 -34.65 -15.22
N GLU A 40 -58.62 -35.15 -15.71
CA GLU A 40 -57.57 -34.35 -16.36
C GLU A 40 -57.97 -33.83 -17.76
N GLY A 41 -59.04 -33.02 -17.82
CA GLY A 41 -59.47 -32.27 -19.00
C GLY A 41 -60.36 -33.02 -19.99
N SER A 42 -60.76 -34.25 -19.68
CA SER A 42 -61.56 -35.10 -20.58
C SER A 42 -63.07 -34.93 -20.36
N THR A 43 -63.50 -34.77 -19.11
CA THR A 43 -64.91 -34.69 -18.72
C THR A 43 -65.17 -33.38 -18.00
N SER A 44 -65.85 -32.45 -18.69
CA SER A 44 -66.29 -31.18 -18.09
C SER A 44 -67.20 -31.44 -16.89
N ALA A 45 -67.04 -30.63 -15.86
CA ALA A 45 -67.85 -30.64 -14.66
C ALA A 45 -68.57 -29.29 -14.51
N ASP A 46 -69.67 -29.28 -13.75
CA ASP A 46 -70.48 -28.08 -13.55
C ASP A 46 -69.72 -26.98 -12.79
N ASN A 47 -69.98 -25.72 -13.12
CA ASN A 47 -69.52 -24.60 -12.32
C ASN A 47 -70.77 -23.75 -12.01
N PRO A 48 -71.30 -23.77 -10.77
CA PRO A 48 -70.64 -24.16 -9.53
C PRO A 48 -70.60 -25.67 -9.24
N GLN A 49 -69.64 -26.07 -8.41
CA GLN A 49 -69.62 -27.39 -7.77
C GLN A 49 -70.39 -27.38 -6.45
N LEU A 50 -71.05 -28.48 -6.10
CA LEU A 50 -71.67 -28.64 -4.79
C LEU A 50 -70.74 -29.40 -3.84
N THR A 51 -70.62 -28.91 -2.60
CA THR A 51 -69.91 -29.67 -1.57
C THR A 51 -70.69 -30.93 -1.17
N ASP A 52 -69.97 -32.04 -0.95
CA ASP A 52 -70.55 -33.31 -0.51
C ASP A 52 -70.99 -33.29 0.97
N ALA A 53 -71.46 -34.43 1.49
CA ALA A 53 -71.89 -34.58 2.89
C ALA A 53 -70.78 -34.27 3.92
N SER A 54 -69.51 -34.28 3.50
CA SER A 54 -68.34 -33.92 4.31
C SER A 54 -67.83 -32.51 4.01
N GLY A 55 -68.63 -31.67 3.34
CA GLY A 55 -68.28 -30.29 2.97
C GLY A 55 -67.18 -30.21 1.91
N ARG A 56 -66.84 -31.30 1.23
CA ARG A 56 -65.71 -31.36 0.30
C ARG A 56 -66.13 -31.08 -1.13
N TYR A 57 -65.24 -30.45 -1.88
CA TYR A 57 -65.32 -30.33 -3.34
C TYR A 57 -63.99 -30.75 -3.97
N ALA A 58 -64.05 -31.20 -5.22
CA ALA A 58 -62.86 -31.54 -6.00
C ALA A 58 -63.10 -31.29 -7.50
N VAL A 59 -62.18 -30.57 -8.13
CA VAL A 59 -62.17 -30.33 -9.58
C VAL A 59 -60.76 -30.43 -10.13
N TYR A 60 -60.64 -30.61 -11.43
CA TYR A 60 -59.40 -30.43 -12.17
C TYR A 60 -59.46 -29.13 -12.97
N LEU A 61 -58.37 -28.37 -12.95
CA LEU A 61 -58.20 -27.11 -13.66
C LEU A 61 -56.92 -27.14 -14.50
N ASP A 62 -56.93 -26.44 -15.64
CA ASP A 62 -55.73 -26.22 -16.44
C ASP A 62 -54.89 -25.11 -15.81
N VAL A 63 -53.77 -25.49 -15.23
CA VAL A 63 -52.88 -24.60 -14.47
C VAL A 63 -52.05 -23.71 -15.35
N GLU A 64 -51.79 -24.12 -16.59
CA GLU A 64 -51.08 -23.26 -17.55
C GLU A 64 -51.97 -22.06 -17.92
N THR A 65 -53.27 -22.31 -18.09
CA THR A 65 -54.24 -21.27 -18.45
C THR A 65 -54.69 -20.45 -17.22
N TYR A 66 -54.87 -21.11 -16.07
CA TYR A 66 -55.36 -20.49 -14.83
C TYR A 66 -54.44 -20.82 -13.63
N PRO A 67 -53.26 -20.18 -13.51
CA PRO A 67 -52.32 -20.45 -12.41
C PRO A 67 -52.79 -19.92 -11.04
N VAL A 68 -53.67 -18.91 -11.07
CA VAL A 68 -54.33 -18.32 -9.91
C VAL A 68 -55.80 -18.06 -10.25
N ILE A 69 -56.67 -18.35 -9.29
CA ILE A 69 -58.13 -18.30 -9.48
C ILE A 69 -58.79 -17.50 -8.36
N ARG A 70 -60.06 -17.15 -8.58
CA ARG A 70 -60.96 -16.68 -7.53
C ARG A 70 -61.97 -17.77 -7.20
N ILE A 71 -62.17 -18.03 -5.92
CA ILE A 71 -63.20 -18.95 -5.41
C ILE A 71 -64.30 -18.12 -4.77
N TYR A 72 -65.54 -18.44 -5.08
CA TYR A 72 -66.72 -17.81 -4.46
C TYR A 72 -67.64 -18.89 -3.91
N LEU A 73 -68.09 -18.72 -2.67
CA LEU A 73 -68.89 -19.67 -1.93
C LEU A 73 -70.28 -19.08 -1.70
N GLU A 74 -71.32 -19.77 -2.15
CA GLU A 74 -72.71 -19.37 -1.94
C GLU A 74 -73.50 -20.53 -1.35
N LYS A 75 -74.35 -20.25 -0.37
CA LYS A 75 -75.37 -21.21 0.06
C LYS A 75 -76.70 -20.50 0.26
N ASP A 76 -77.75 -21.03 -0.36
CA ASP A 76 -79.12 -20.51 -0.28
C ASP A 76 -79.24 -19.00 -0.56
N GLY A 77 -78.39 -18.47 -1.47
CA GLY A 77 -78.35 -17.06 -1.85
C GLY A 77 -77.56 -16.15 -0.91
N VAL A 78 -76.89 -16.70 0.11
CA VAL A 78 -75.98 -15.97 1.00
C VAL A 78 -74.54 -16.18 0.55
N ASP A 79 -73.75 -15.11 0.55
CA ASP A 79 -72.32 -15.13 0.26
C ASP A 79 -71.52 -15.57 1.50
N PHE A 80 -70.79 -16.68 1.38
CA PHE A 80 -69.92 -17.22 2.42
C PHE A 80 -68.45 -16.80 2.23
N THR A 81 -68.17 -16.00 1.20
CA THR A 81 -66.83 -15.55 0.79
C THR A 81 -66.41 -14.26 1.49
N GLU A 82 -67.36 -13.40 1.88
CA GLU A 82 -67.10 -12.01 2.33
C GLU A 82 -66.13 -11.90 3.53
N ALA A 83 -66.05 -12.95 4.36
CA ALA A 83 -65.15 -12.98 5.51
C ALA A 83 -63.70 -13.38 5.17
N ASN A 84 -63.41 -13.81 3.93
CA ASN A 84 -62.11 -14.36 3.55
C ASN A 84 -61.55 -13.70 2.28
N ALA A 85 -60.74 -12.66 2.48
CA ALA A 85 -60.08 -11.91 1.40
C ALA A 85 -59.12 -12.78 0.56
N ASP A 86 -58.63 -13.89 1.11
CA ASP A 86 -57.66 -14.78 0.45
C ASP A 86 -58.28 -15.68 -0.63
N LEU A 87 -59.61 -15.61 -0.82
CA LEU A 87 -60.31 -16.37 -1.86
C LEU A 87 -60.21 -15.73 -3.26
N ASP A 88 -59.58 -14.55 -3.40
CA ASP A 88 -59.25 -13.93 -4.70
C ASP A 88 -57.73 -13.88 -4.94
N GLY A 89 -57.24 -14.85 -5.73
CA GLY A 89 -55.80 -15.07 -5.92
C GLY A 89 -55.28 -16.39 -5.34
N VAL A 90 -56.16 -17.35 -5.09
CA VAL A 90 -55.81 -18.71 -4.65
C VAL A 90 -54.91 -19.36 -5.72
N PRO A 91 -53.67 -19.72 -5.41
CA PRO A 91 -52.81 -20.45 -6.34
C PRO A 91 -53.38 -21.85 -6.60
N VAL A 92 -53.47 -22.27 -7.86
CA VAL A 92 -53.83 -23.65 -8.15
C VAL A 92 -52.67 -24.55 -7.72
N PRO A 93 -52.88 -25.63 -6.94
CA PRO A 93 -51.80 -26.49 -6.47
C PRO A 93 -50.94 -27.00 -7.63
N GLY A 94 -49.63 -26.74 -7.57
CA GLY A 94 -48.71 -27.07 -8.66
C GLY A 94 -48.68 -26.05 -9.81
N ALA A 95 -49.33 -24.90 -9.66
CA ALA A 95 -49.03 -23.70 -10.44
C ALA A 95 -47.59 -23.30 -10.18
N VAL A 96 -46.77 -23.36 -11.23
CA VAL A 96 -45.42 -22.83 -11.21
C VAL A 96 -45.51 -21.31 -11.33
N GLY A 97 -46.19 -20.68 -10.38
CA GLY A 97 -45.98 -19.27 -10.07
C GLY A 97 -44.71 -19.20 -9.26
N THR A 98 -43.56 -19.18 -9.94
CA THR A 98 -42.29 -18.84 -9.28
C THR A 98 -42.51 -17.46 -8.67
N VAL A 99 -42.72 -17.38 -7.35
CA VAL A 99 -42.71 -16.08 -6.67
C VAL A 99 -41.26 -15.64 -6.72
N SER A 100 -40.91 -14.93 -7.80
CA SER A 100 -39.59 -14.33 -7.96
C SER A 100 -39.54 -13.11 -7.05
N LEU A 101 -39.36 -13.34 -5.75
CA LEU A 101 -39.04 -12.29 -4.80
C LEU A 101 -37.61 -11.82 -5.09
N GLY A 102 -37.48 -10.60 -5.61
CA GLY A 102 -36.20 -9.92 -5.65
C GLY A 102 -35.81 -9.47 -4.26
N PHE A 103 -34.51 -9.33 -4.02
CA PHE A 103 -34.03 -8.75 -2.76
C PHE A 103 -34.65 -7.36 -2.50
N THR A 104 -34.92 -6.57 -3.55
CA THR A 104 -35.60 -5.26 -3.50
C THR A 104 -37.07 -5.31 -3.16
N ASP A 105 -37.69 -6.50 -3.17
CA ASP A 105 -39.12 -6.68 -2.85
C ASP A 105 -39.33 -6.94 -1.34
N LEU A 106 -38.24 -7.06 -0.57
CA LEU A 106 -38.29 -7.21 0.89
C LEU A 106 -38.51 -5.85 1.57
N THR A 107 -39.36 -5.85 2.60
CA THR A 107 -39.80 -4.62 3.29
C THR A 107 -38.72 -3.90 4.08
N ASP A 108 -37.64 -4.60 4.42
CA ASP A 108 -36.52 -4.14 5.23
C ASP A 108 -35.24 -3.89 4.40
N THR A 109 -35.38 -3.83 3.07
CA THR A 109 -34.27 -3.59 2.13
C THR A 109 -34.51 -2.35 1.27
N PRO A 110 -33.48 -1.80 0.61
CA PRO A 110 -33.70 -0.76 -0.38
C PRO A 110 -34.47 -1.29 -1.60
N SER A 111 -35.49 -0.57 -2.02
CA SER A 111 -36.39 -0.97 -3.13
C SER A 111 -35.79 -0.78 -4.54
N SER A 112 -34.51 -0.40 -4.63
CA SER A 112 -33.83 -0.20 -5.92
C SER A 112 -32.31 -0.30 -5.81
N TYR A 113 -31.67 -0.87 -6.84
CA TYR A 113 -30.23 -0.86 -7.01
C TYR A 113 -29.67 0.43 -7.66
N SER A 114 -30.55 1.31 -8.15
CA SER A 114 -30.11 2.50 -8.89
C SER A 114 -29.17 3.36 -8.03
N GLY A 115 -27.98 3.68 -8.54
CA GLY A 115 -26.95 4.44 -7.81
C GLY A 115 -26.19 3.64 -6.73
N SER A 116 -26.38 2.33 -6.63
CA SER A 116 -25.73 1.45 -5.64
C SER A 116 -24.66 0.54 -6.25
N GLY A 117 -24.19 0.82 -7.47
CA GLY A 117 -23.09 0.08 -8.09
C GLY A 117 -21.83 0.11 -7.22
N GLY A 118 -21.27 -1.08 -6.93
CA GLY A 118 -20.07 -1.23 -6.10
C GLY A 118 -20.29 -1.10 -4.59
N LYS A 119 -21.54 -1.00 -4.11
CA LYS A 119 -21.88 -1.02 -2.69
C LYS A 119 -22.09 -2.45 -2.19
N VAL A 120 -21.90 -2.65 -0.89
CA VAL A 120 -22.26 -3.90 -0.20
C VAL A 120 -23.62 -3.76 0.46
N VAL A 121 -24.25 -4.89 0.76
CA VAL A 121 -25.39 -4.94 1.68
C VAL A 121 -24.85 -4.94 3.11
N LYS A 122 -25.34 -4.04 3.95
CA LYS A 122 -25.03 -4.01 5.38
C LYS A 122 -26.27 -3.75 6.22
N VAL A 123 -26.21 -4.11 7.49
CA VAL A 123 -27.23 -3.74 8.47
C VAL A 123 -27.11 -2.24 8.75
N LYS A 124 -28.25 -1.55 8.82
CA LYS A 124 -28.30 -0.13 9.18
C LYS A 124 -27.79 0.08 10.61
N SER A 125 -27.28 1.27 10.91
CA SER A 125 -26.89 1.62 12.29
C SER A 125 -28.05 1.60 13.29
N THR A 126 -29.30 1.67 12.80
CA THR A 126 -30.54 1.52 13.55
C THR A 126 -30.94 0.06 13.81
N GLU A 127 -30.22 -0.90 13.23
CA GLU A 127 -30.45 -2.35 13.36
C GLU A 127 -31.86 -2.82 12.92
N ASP A 128 -32.58 -1.99 12.15
CA ASP A 128 -33.98 -2.20 11.75
C ASP A 128 -34.13 -2.57 10.26
N GLY A 129 -33.04 -2.88 9.58
CA GLY A 129 -33.04 -3.34 8.21
C GLY A 129 -31.67 -3.29 7.54
N LEU A 130 -31.68 -3.48 6.24
CA LEU A 130 -30.51 -3.51 5.39
C LEU A 130 -30.42 -2.24 4.53
N GLU A 131 -29.21 -1.89 4.16
CA GLU A 131 -28.91 -0.79 3.24
C GLU A 131 -27.77 -1.14 2.29
N PHE A 132 -27.70 -0.41 1.17
CA PHE A 132 -26.53 -0.44 0.29
C PHE A 132 -25.53 0.62 0.75
N GLY A 133 -24.41 0.17 1.33
CA GLY A 133 -23.37 1.02 1.88
C GLY A 133 -22.04 0.88 1.14
N GLN A 134 -21.20 1.92 1.22
CA GLN A 134 -19.77 1.75 0.99
C GLN A 134 -19.15 1.10 2.24
N VAL A 135 -18.07 0.35 2.03
CA VAL A 135 -17.24 -0.17 3.12
C VAL A 135 -16.11 0.80 3.31
N ASP A 136 -16.05 1.43 4.48
CA ASP A 136 -14.86 2.19 4.87
C ASP A 136 -13.75 1.21 5.28
N HIS A 137 -12.52 1.45 4.84
CA HIS A 137 -11.39 0.58 5.16
C HIS A 137 -11.16 0.45 6.68
N GLY A 138 -11.43 1.49 7.46
CA GLY A 138 -11.26 1.47 8.91
C GLY A 138 -12.29 0.63 9.67
N GLU A 139 -13.39 0.24 9.01
CA GLU A 139 -14.45 -0.61 9.59
C GLU A 139 -14.18 -2.11 9.35
N LEU A 140 -13.14 -2.47 8.58
CA LEU A 140 -12.77 -3.86 8.31
C LEU A 140 -12.14 -4.53 9.53
N ALA A 141 -12.73 -5.65 9.96
CA ALA A 141 -12.07 -6.58 10.89
C ALA A 141 -11.01 -7.41 10.15
N GLY A 142 -10.04 -7.98 10.87
CA GLY A 142 -9.00 -8.83 10.29
C GLY A 142 -7.87 -8.08 9.56
N LEU A 143 -7.81 -6.73 9.65
CA LEU A 143 -6.66 -5.97 9.12
C LEU A 143 -5.33 -6.29 9.82
N SER A 144 -5.39 -6.97 10.98
CA SER A 144 -4.23 -7.53 11.67
C SER A 144 -3.78 -8.87 11.13
N ASP A 145 -4.60 -9.52 10.30
CA ASP A 145 -4.28 -10.82 9.74
C ASP A 145 -3.25 -10.64 8.62
N ASP A 146 -2.24 -11.51 8.59
CA ASP A 146 -1.11 -11.42 7.65
C ASP A 146 -1.46 -12.00 6.26
N ASP A 147 -2.74 -12.03 5.91
CA ASP A 147 -3.29 -12.56 4.66
C ASP A 147 -3.49 -11.48 3.57
N HIS A 148 -3.22 -10.22 3.90
CA HIS A 148 -3.24 -9.09 2.97
C HIS A 148 -1.81 -8.66 2.61
N PRO A 149 -1.17 -9.25 1.58
CA PRO A 149 0.22 -9.01 1.18
C PRO A 149 0.53 -7.57 0.72
N GLN A 150 -0.49 -6.72 0.52
CA GLN A 150 -0.33 -5.37 0.02
C GLN A 150 0.26 -4.36 1.03
N TYR A 151 0.18 -4.61 2.33
CA TYR A 151 0.57 -3.63 3.35
C TYR A 151 1.93 -3.95 4.00
N LEU A 152 2.70 -2.94 4.38
CA LEU A 152 3.83 -3.16 5.30
C LEU A 152 3.26 -3.52 6.68
N LEU A 153 3.83 -4.54 7.33
CA LEU A 153 3.43 -4.88 8.70
C LEU A 153 4.01 -3.84 9.67
N ALA A 154 3.22 -3.46 10.68
CA ALA A 154 3.66 -2.53 11.71
C ALA A 154 4.85 -3.06 12.53
N ASP A 155 5.01 -4.37 12.60
CA ASP A 155 6.16 -5.03 13.25
C ASP A 155 7.43 -5.05 12.39
N GLY A 156 7.33 -4.63 11.13
CA GLY A 156 8.45 -4.57 10.18
C GLY A 156 8.92 -5.94 9.67
N SER A 157 8.21 -7.04 9.95
CA SER A 157 8.61 -8.39 9.53
C SER A 157 8.53 -8.59 8.01
N ARG A 158 7.66 -7.82 7.33
CA ARG A 158 7.47 -7.92 5.88
C ARG A 158 8.43 -7.00 5.12
N PRO A 159 9.38 -7.55 4.32
CA PRO A 159 10.24 -6.74 3.47
C PRO A 159 9.45 -6.18 2.28
N LEU A 160 9.89 -5.02 1.77
CA LEU A 160 9.45 -4.55 0.47
C LEU A 160 10.01 -5.45 -0.63
N SER A 161 9.20 -5.81 -1.61
CA SER A 161 9.63 -6.55 -2.80
C SER A 161 10.25 -5.66 -3.88
N GLY A 162 10.24 -4.34 -3.69
CA GLY A 162 10.85 -3.33 -4.55
C GLY A 162 11.17 -2.05 -3.79
N ASP A 163 11.69 -1.05 -4.50
CA ASP A 163 12.06 0.22 -3.90
C ASP A 163 10.83 1.05 -3.53
N LEU A 164 10.94 1.82 -2.44
CA LEU A 164 9.92 2.78 -2.04
C LEU A 164 10.21 4.15 -2.69
N ASP A 165 9.48 4.49 -3.74
CA ASP A 165 9.49 5.84 -4.31
C ASP A 165 8.49 6.74 -3.56
N PHE A 166 8.96 7.88 -3.05
CA PHE A 166 8.11 8.89 -2.40
C PHE A 166 7.45 9.85 -3.40
N GLN A 167 7.63 9.66 -4.71
CA GLN A 167 7.00 10.42 -5.79
C GLN A 167 7.19 11.95 -5.62
N GLY A 168 8.39 12.37 -5.20
CA GLY A 168 8.72 13.77 -4.93
C GLY A 168 8.38 14.27 -3.51
N HIS A 169 7.84 13.43 -2.63
CA HIS A 169 7.67 13.76 -1.22
C HIS A 169 8.97 13.58 -0.45
N LEU A 170 9.14 14.36 0.61
CA LEU A 170 10.27 14.25 1.52
C LEU A 170 9.97 13.23 2.63
N ALA A 171 10.93 12.37 2.93
CA ALA A 171 10.95 11.61 4.17
C ALA A 171 11.41 12.54 5.32
N LYS A 172 10.47 12.95 6.18
CA LYS A 172 10.70 13.88 7.30
C LYS A 172 10.78 13.12 8.63
N VAL A 173 11.47 13.72 9.61
CA VAL A 173 11.55 13.19 10.99
C VAL A 173 12.17 11.77 11.04
N ILE A 174 13.10 11.48 10.13
CA ILE A 174 13.87 10.25 10.18
C ILE A 174 14.75 10.30 11.43
N GLY A 175 14.50 9.42 12.39
CA GLY A 175 15.30 9.35 13.62
C GLY A 175 16.76 8.96 13.33
N LYS A 176 16.96 7.95 12.48
CA LYS A 176 18.28 7.52 11.97
C LYS A 176 18.15 6.81 10.63
N LEU A 177 19.18 6.90 9.80
CA LEU A 177 19.38 6.00 8.66
C LEU A 177 20.24 4.83 9.12
N ASN A 178 19.75 3.61 8.96
CA ASN A 178 20.51 2.40 9.26
C ASN A 178 20.85 1.68 7.95
N PHE A 179 22.11 1.76 7.54
CA PHE A 179 22.58 1.05 6.36
C PHE A 179 22.80 -0.44 6.66
N LYS A 180 22.77 -1.28 5.63
CA LYS A 180 23.24 -2.66 5.75
C LYS A 180 24.70 -2.66 6.21
N GLY A 181 25.07 -3.63 7.04
CA GLY A 181 26.42 -3.75 7.58
C GLY A 181 27.47 -3.81 6.48
N ALA A 182 28.61 -3.13 6.70
CA ALA A 182 29.67 -3.06 5.70
C ALA A 182 30.19 -4.45 5.30
N THR A 183 30.38 -4.62 4.00
CA THR A 183 31.18 -5.73 3.44
C THR A 183 32.51 -5.18 2.96
N THR A 184 33.55 -6.02 3.02
CA THR A 184 34.87 -5.67 2.49
C THR A 184 34.91 -5.89 0.98
N LEU A 185 35.37 -4.87 0.26
CA LEU A 185 35.75 -4.93 -1.15
C LEU A 185 37.27 -4.95 -1.22
N THR A 186 37.84 -5.77 -2.09
CA THR A 186 39.27 -5.76 -2.38
C THR A 186 39.45 -5.08 -3.73
N VAL A 187 40.38 -4.13 -3.80
CA VAL A 187 40.78 -3.51 -5.06
C VAL A 187 41.27 -4.61 -6.00
N SER A 188 40.87 -4.52 -7.27
CA SER A 188 41.46 -5.33 -8.33
C SER A 188 41.72 -4.46 -9.54
N SER A 189 42.97 -4.40 -9.99
CA SER A 189 43.42 -3.58 -11.11
C SER A 189 42.90 -2.13 -11.05
N GLY A 190 42.99 -1.50 -9.87
CA GLY A 190 42.55 -0.12 -9.65
C GLY A 190 41.04 0.06 -9.50
N ALA A 191 40.25 -1.00 -9.36
CA ALA A 191 38.80 -0.90 -9.32
C ALA A 191 38.11 -1.70 -8.21
N VAL A 192 36.92 -1.25 -7.79
CA VAL A 192 35.97 -1.99 -6.96
C VAL A 192 34.56 -1.93 -7.56
N THR A 193 33.65 -2.82 -7.11
CA THR A 193 32.22 -2.77 -7.45
C THR A 193 31.40 -2.67 -6.18
N VAL A 194 30.61 -1.60 -6.04
CA VAL A 194 29.78 -1.37 -4.86
C VAL A 194 28.39 -1.99 -5.02
N SER A 195 27.87 -2.51 -3.92
CA SER A 195 26.53 -3.15 -3.87
C SER A 195 25.64 -2.60 -2.76
N GLN A 196 26.16 -1.67 -1.96
CA GLN A 196 25.49 -1.02 -0.84
C GLN A 196 26.19 0.30 -0.52
N SER A 197 25.53 1.16 0.25
CA SER A 197 26.08 2.48 0.61
C SER A 197 27.27 2.42 1.58
N TYR A 198 27.62 1.26 2.15
CA TYR A 198 28.70 1.18 3.13
C TYR A 198 29.60 -0.03 2.89
N HIS A 199 30.89 0.22 2.68
CA HIS A 199 31.90 -0.79 2.43
C HIS A 199 33.21 -0.49 3.17
N TYR A 200 33.92 -1.55 3.54
CA TYR A 200 35.37 -1.48 3.76
C TYR A 200 36.06 -1.70 2.42
N VAL A 201 37.23 -1.10 2.22
CA VAL A 201 38.07 -1.29 1.04
C VAL A 201 39.47 -1.73 1.46
N ASP A 202 39.96 -2.75 0.78
CA ASP A 202 41.26 -3.37 1.03
C ASP A 202 42.11 -3.38 -0.25
N THR A 203 43.43 -3.48 -0.09
CA THR A 203 44.40 -3.46 -1.19
C THR A 203 44.43 -4.76 -2.00
N GLU A 204 44.75 -4.70 -3.29
CA GLU A 204 44.94 -5.87 -4.15
C GLU A 204 46.06 -6.76 -3.59
N GLY A 205 45.77 -8.06 -3.47
CA GLY A 205 46.74 -9.05 -2.99
C GLY A 205 47.26 -8.82 -1.56
N GLY A 206 46.67 -7.90 -0.79
CA GLY A 206 47.15 -7.54 0.55
C GLY A 206 48.43 -6.70 0.56
N ALA A 207 48.71 -5.95 -0.50
CA ALA A 207 49.84 -5.03 -0.56
C ALA A 207 49.75 -3.93 0.53
N SER A 208 50.89 -3.33 0.90
CA SER A 208 50.92 -2.24 1.88
C SER A 208 50.23 -0.96 1.40
N THR A 209 50.15 -0.79 0.08
CA THR A 209 49.43 0.31 -0.57
C THR A 209 48.84 -0.17 -1.88
N ASP A 210 47.72 0.41 -2.28
CA ASP A 210 47.15 0.22 -3.61
C ASP A 210 46.29 1.41 -4.02
N ASP A 211 46.14 1.62 -5.32
CA ASP A 211 45.41 2.74 -5.89
C ASP A 211 43.98 2.32 -6.25
N LEU A 212 43.00 3.18 -5.95
CA LEU A 212 41.61 3.03 -6.35
C LEU A 212 41.25 4.15 -7.33
N ASP A 213 41.12 3.78 -8.60
CA ASP A 213 40.80 4.67 -9.72
C ASP A 213 39.31 4.64 -10.07
N THR A 214 38.68 3.46 -10.01
CA THR A 214 37.33 3.26 -10.55
C THR A 214 36.41 2.58 -9.54
N ILE A 215 35.24 3.17 -9.32
CA ILE A 215 34.16 2.57 -8.56
C ILE A 215 33.02 2.23 -9.53
N ASN A 216 32.77 0.94 -9.72
CA ASN A 216 31.68 0.43 -10.53
C ASN A 216 30.40 0.27 -9.70
N GLY A 217 29.25 0.42 -10.37
CA GLY A 217 27.93 0.39 -9.74
C GLY A 217 27.43 1.77 -9.35
N GLY A 218 26.25 1.79 -8.72
CA GLY A 218 25.55 3.01 -8.32
C GLY A 218 24.63 3.60 -9.38
N THR A 219 23.66 4.37 -8.91
CA THR A 219 22.76 5.23 -9.69
C THR A 219 22.93 6.69 -9.29
N GLY A 220 22.65 7.63 -10.21
CA GLY A 220 22.81 9.05 -9.93
C GLY A 220 22.01 9.46 -8.68
N GLY A 221 22.68 10.11 -7.73
CA GLY A 221 22.14 10.46 -6.40
C GLY A 221 22.57 9.53 -5.27
N ASP A 222 23.19 8.38 -5.57
CA ASP A 222 23.64 7.44 -4.55
C ASP A 222 24.73 8.05 -3.66
N ILE A 223 24.62 7.78 -2.36
CA ILE A 223 25.64 8.10 -1.36
C ILE A 223 26.38 6.80 -0.99
N LEU A 224 27.71 6.90 -0.94
CA LEU A 224 28.61 5.81 -0.61
C LEU A 224 29.56 6.22 0.51
N TYR A 225 29.79 5.32 1.45
CA TYR A 225 30.76 5.43 2.53
C TYR A 225 31.81 4.35 2.35
N LEU A 226 33.07 4.76 2.22
CA LEU A 226 34.23 3.87 2.16
C LEU A 226 35.14 4.11 3.36
N ARG A 227 35.67 3.02 3.92
CA ARG A 227 36.64 3.02 5.00
C ARG A 227 37.76 2.03 4.70
N ALA A 228 38.94 2.24 5.26
CA ALA A 228 40.01 1.24 5.19
C ALA A 228 39.57 -0.06 5.87
N ALA A 229 39.81 -1.20 5.23
CA ALA A 229 39.61 -2.52 5.83
C ALA A 229 40.66 -2.83 6.91
N ASP A 230 41.83 -2.19 6.82
CA ASP A 230 43.00 -2.51 7.62
C ASP A 230 43.81 -1.23 7.90
N PRO A 231 44.29 -0.99 9.13
CA PRO A 231 45.08 0.21 9.45
C PRO A 231 46.53 0.15 8.95
N SER A 232 46.99 -1.00 8.45
CA SER A 232 48.36 -1.20 7.93
C SER A 232 48.45 -1.24 6.41
N ARG A 233 47.31 -1.24 5.70
CA ARG A 233 47.22 -1.29 4.24
C ARG A 233 46.43 -0.09 3.74
N THR A 234 47.11 0.75 2.98
CA THR A 234 46.54 2.02 2.52
C THR A 234 45.88 1.86 1.16
N VAL A 235 44.61 2.21 1.04
CA VAL A 235 43.97 2.40 -0.26
C VAL A 235 43.99 3.89 -0.60
N VAL A 236 44.57 4.24 -1.74
CA VAL A 236 44.67 5.63 -2.21
C VAL A 236 43.57 5.87 -3.23
N ILE A 237 42.57 6.68 -2.88
CA ILE A 237 41.53 7.11 -3.81
C ILE A 237 42.13 8.16 -4.75
N LYS A 238 42.12 7.87 -6.06
CA LYS A 238 42.82 8.67 -7.06
C LYS A 238 41.92 9.76 -7.64
N HIS A 239 42.42 11.00 -7.64
CA HIS A 239 41.71 12.11 -8.28
C HIS A 239 41.86 12.03 -9.80
N GLY A 240 40.75 12.21 -10.52
CA GLY A 240 40.77 12.42 -11.98
C GLY A 240 41.27 11.23 -12.78
N THR A 241 41.45 10.08 -12.12
CA THR A 241 41.75 8.78 -12.73
C THR A 241 40.48 7.93 -12.61
N GLY A 242 40.14 7.19 -13.66
CA GLY A 242 38.87 6.48 -13.71
C GLY A 242 37.66 7.41 -13.60
N ASN A 243 36.81 7.20 -12.60
CA ASN A 243 35.56 7.95 -12.40
C ASN A 243 35.44 8.60 -11.01
N ILE A 244 36.56 8.95 -10.37
CA ILE A 244 36.56 9.53 -9.03
C ILE A 244 37.09 10.98 -9.06
N VAL A 245 36.38 11.87 -8.39
CA VAL A 245 36.73 13.30 -8.29
C VAL A 245 36.80 13.69 -6.82
N THR A 246 37.96 14.19 -6.41
CA THR A 246 38.17 14.84 -5.11
C THR A 246 38.03 16.36 -5.21
N PRO A 247 37.58 17.05 -4.15
CA PRO A 247 37.22 18.46 -4.22
C PRO A 247 38.41 19.42 -4.38
N ASP A 248 39.63 18.98 -4.06
CA ASP A 248 40.85 19.79 -4.10
C ASP A 248 41.82 19.38 -5.22
N GLY A 249 41.46 18.40 -6.05
CA GLY A 249 42.32 17.92 -7.13
C GLY A 249 43.40 16.93 -6.69
N ASN A 250 43.48 16.59 -5.40
CA ASN A 250 44.52 15.70 -4.86
C ASN A 250 43.96 14.31 -4.54
N ASP A 251 44.82 13.31 -4.54
CA ASP A 251 44.48 11.96 -4.08
C ASP A 251 44.11 11.95 -2.58
N TYR A 252 43.26 10.99 -2.18
CA TYR A 252 42.82 10.82 -0.81
C TYR A 252 43.14 9.41 -0.27
N SER A 253 44.06 9.32 0.69
CA SER A 253 44.46 8.04 1.29
C SER A 253 43.57 7.62 2.46
N LEU A 254 43.01 6.41 2.34
CA LEU A 254 42.42 5.61 3.42
C LEU A 254 43.53 4.79 4.10
N ASP A 255 44.31 5.44 4.96
CA ASP A 255 45.48 4.88 5.67
C ASP A 255 45.19 4.52 7.15
N SER A 256 43.93 4.62 7.55
CA SER A 256 43.47 4.32 8.90
C SER A 256 42.01 3.88 8.84
N THR A 257 41.64 2.93 9.70
CA THR A 257 40.25 2.49 9.84
C THR A 257 39.34 3.61 10.33
N ASP A 258 39.86 4.66 10.95
CA ASP A 258 39.07 5.79 11.45
C ASP A 258 38.69 6.79 10.35
N LYS A 259 39.34 6.74 9.18
CA LYS A 259 38.98 7.58 8.04
C LYS A 259 37.72 7.07 7.36
N VAL A 260 36.83 7.99 7.02
CA VAL A 260 35.61 7.75 6.24
C VAL A 260 35.60 8.68 5.04
N ALA A 261 35.55 8.10 3.84
CA ALA A 261 35.29 8.81 2.60
C ALA A 261 33.79 8.72 2.30
N THR A 262 33.12 9.87 2.21
CA THR A 262 31.72 9.96 1.75
C THR A 262 31.75 10.40 0.30
N LEU A 263 31.13 9.63 -0.60
CA LEU A 263 31.04 9.96 -2.02
C LEU A 263 29.59 10.11 -2.46
N LEU A 264 29.34 10.97 -3.45
CA LEU A 264 28.06 11.17 -4.12
C LEU A 264 28.22 10.88 -5.61
N PHE A 265 27.39 10.01 -6.17
CA PHE A 265 27.42 9.70 -7.60
C PHE A 265 26.53 10.69 -8.38
N ASP A 266 27.08 11.32 -9.42
CA ASP A 266 26.31 12.23 -10.30
C ASP A 266 25.68 11.50 -11.51
N GLY A 267 25.89 10.19 -11.63
CA GLY A 267 25.52 9.36 -12.77
C GLY A 267 26.69 9.05 -13.72
N THR A 268 27.84 9.72 -13.54
CA THR A 268 29.09 9.51 -14.30
C THR A 268 30.29 9.35 -13.36
N ASN A 269 30.46 10.27 -12.40
CA ASN A 269 31.59 10.32 -11.48
C ASN A 269 31.15 10.22 -10.02
N TRP A 270 32.00 9.61 -9.20
CA TRP A 270 31.90 9.61 -7.75
C TRP A 270 32.66 10.81 -7.17
N HIS A 271 31.93 11.74 -6.57
CA HIS A 271 32.49 12.94 -5.97
C HIS A 271 32.72 12.73 -4.48
N LEU A 272 33.97 12.85 -4.03
CA LEU A 272 34.29 12.86 -2.61
C LEU A 272 33.73 14.12 -1.96
N VAL A 273 32.77 13.95 -1.06
CA VAL A 273 32.11 15.02 -0.31
C VAL A 273 32.93 15.30 0.95
N GLN A 274 33.96 16.12 0.80
CA GLN A 274 34.79 16.59 1.90
C GLN A 274 35.10 18.08 1.76
N ARG A 275 35.56 18.69 2.86
CA ARG A 275 36.06 20.07 2.82
C ARG A 275 37.44 20.07 2.18
N ALA A 276 37.58 20.71 1.02
CA ALA A 276 38.89 21.08 0.48
C ALA A 276 39.60 22.00 1.48
N VAL A 277 40.79 21.59 1.94
CA VAL A 277 41.68 22.46 2.73
C VAL A 277 42.75 22.95 1.78
N PRO A 278 42.76 24.25 1.41
CA PRO A 278 43.79 24.78 0.53
C PRO A 278 45.16 24.57 1.16
N THR A 279 46.01 23.79 0.51
CA THR A 279 47.41 23.63 0.89
C THR A 279 48.24 24.46 -0.08
N GLY A 280 48.80 25.56 0.43
CA GLY A 280 49.77 26.37 -0.31
C GLY A 280 51.16 26.13 0.25
N ALA A 281 52.16 25.93 -0.61
CA ALA A 281 53.55 25.96 -0.17
C ALA A 281 53.82 27.33 0.47
N PRO A 282 54.44 27.40 1.66
CA PRO A 282 54.82 28.68 2.24
C PRO A 282 55.79 29.39 1.30
N SER A 283 55.53 30.67 1.02
CA SER A 283 56.46 31.49 0.25
C SER A 283 57.74 31.70 1.04
N ALA A 284 58.91 31.59 0.40
CA ALA A 284 60.17 31.94 1.02
C ALA A 284 60.18 33.43 1.37
N ILE A 285 60.63 33.77 2.58
CA ILE A 285 60.86 35.16 2.98
C ILE A 285 62.25 35.57 2.48
N THR A 286 62.30 36.47 1.50
CA THR A 286 63.57 37.06 1.03
C THR A 286 64.08 38.10 2.04
N GLU A 287 65.38 38.09 2.34
CA GLU A 287 66.01 39.15 3.15
C GLU A 287 65.88 40.52 2.45
N GLY A 288 65.46 41.54 3.19
CA GLY A 288 65.19 42.87 2.63
C GLY A 288 63.90 42.97 1.80
N ALA A 289 62.99 41.99 1.88
CA ALA A 289 61.70 42.06 1.21
C ALA A 289 60.85 43.23 1.75
N THR A 290 60.24 43.98 0.85
CA THR A 290 59.19 44.96 1.19
C THR A 290 57.90 44.24 1.58
N GLY A 291 57.16 44.79 2.54
CA GLY A 291 55.85 44.24 2.90
C GLY A 291 54.92 44.19 1.69
N SER A 292 54.23 43.07 1.52
CA SER A 292 53.29 42.85 0.42
C SER A 292 52.01 42.23 0.97
N GLU A 293 50.88 42.86 0.67
CA GLU A 293 49.57 42.26 0.92
C GLU A 293 49.43 41.05 0.00
N GLY A 294 49.35 39.86 0.62
CA GLY A 294 49.15 38.61 -0.10
C GLY A 294 47.79 38.60 -0.81
N SER A 295 47.75 37.96 -1.97
CA SER A 295 46.56 37.74 -2.82
C SER A 295 45.88 36.39 -2.57
N SER A 296 46.47 35.51 -1.74
CA SER A 296 45.95 34.17 -1.53
C SER A 296 44.57 34.19 -0.85
N THR A 297 43.67 33.38 -1.40
CA THR A 297 42.33 33.13 -0.84
C THR A 297 42.30 32.00 0.19
N SER A 298 43.44 31.42 0.57
CA SER A 298 43.54 30.38 1.60
C SER A 298 43.41 30.95 3.02
N PHE A 299 42.81 30.18 3.95
CA PHE A 299 42.60 30.60 5.35
C PHE A 299 43.90 31.00 6.08
N ALA A 300 45.03 30.37 5.72
CA ALA A 300 46.35 30.88 6.04
C ALA A 300 46.83 31.69 4.83
N ARG A 301 47.02 33.00 4.98
CA ARG A 301 47.49 33.90 3.91
C ARG A 301 48.93 33.50 3.52
N ALA A 302 49.09 32.51 2.65
CA ALA A 302 50.36 31.81 2.40
C ALA A 302 51.42 32.66 1.67
N ASP A 303 50.98 33.80 1.11
CA ASP A 303 51.78 34.74 0.31
C ASP A 303 51.88 36.12 0.94
N HIS A 304 51.34 36.31 2.15
CA HIS A 304 51.51 37.57 2.86
C HIS A 304 52.92 37.63 3.48
N VAL A 305 53.65 38.69 3.15
CA VAL A 305 55.04 38.91 3.60
C VAL A 305 55.10 40.13 4.52
N HIS A 306 55.66 39.94 5.73
CA HIS A 306 56.08 41.04 6.59
C HIS A 306 57.41 41.62 6.08
N ALA A 307 57.58 42.94 6.18
CA ALA A 307 58.86 43.57 5.87
C ALA A 307 59.97 42.99 6.75
N THR A 308 61.07 42.54 6.14
CA THR A 308 62.24 42.02 6.86
C THR A 308 63.41 43.00 6.82
N PRO A 309 64.25 43.04 7.88
CA PRO A 309 65.48 43.84 7.87
C PRO A 309 66.41 43.41 6.72
N ALA A 310 67.13 44.38 6.14
CA ALA A 310 68.08 44.13 5.04
C ALA A 310 69.34 43.36 5.47
N THR A 311 69.62 43.29 6.77
CA THR A 311 70.69 42.48 7.35
C THR A 311 70.27 41.97 8.73
N TRP A 312 70.33 40.66 8.96
CA TRP A 312 70.32 40.12 10.31
C TRP A 312 71.73 40.25 10.88
N THR A 313 72.01 41.34 11.61
CA THR A 313 73.21 41.40 12.45
C THR A 313 72.95 40.55 13.70
N PRO A 314 73.63 39.39 13.89
CA PRO A 314 73.53 38.65 15.14
C PRO A 314 74.06 39.57 16.23
N SER A 315 73.23 39.89 17.22
CA SER A 315 73.77 40.52 18.41
C SER A 315 74.65 39.48 19.08
N THR A 316 75.96 39.70 19.12
CA THR A 316 76.84 38.90 19.98
C THR A 316 76.26 39.00 21.37
N HIS A 317 75.81 37.90 21.97
CA HIS A 317 75.64 37.86 23.41
C HIS A 317 76.97 38.35 23.97
N GLY A 318 76.92 39.46 24.72
CA GLY A 318 78.11 40.00 25.34
C GLY A 318 78.80 38.84 26.02
N ASN A 319 80.04 38.58 25.64
CA ASN A 319 81.00 37.98 26.53
C ASN A 319 81.13 38.96 27.70
N GLU A 320 80.14 38.94 28.59
CA GLU A 320 80.18 39.64 29.87
C GLU A 320 81.51 39.28 30.50
N ALA A 321 82.29 40.33 30.70
CA ALA A 321 83.72 40.28 30.85
C ALA A 321 84.18 39.23 31.87
N HIS A 322 84.77 38.13 31.39
CA HIS A 322 85.88 37.53 32.13
C HIS A 322 87.12 38.38 31.84
N SER A 323 87.19 39.56 32.46
CA SER A 323 88.39 40.39 32.47
C SER A 323 89.50 39.62 33.22
N PRO A 324 90.61 39.23 32.58
CA PRO A 324 91.64 38.41 33.23
C PRO A 324 92.61 39.22 34.11
N ASN A 325 92.32 40.49 34.41
CA ASN A 325 93.30 41.40 35.01
C ASN A 325 93.11 41.64 36.52
N TYR A 326 93.06 40.57 37.31
CA TYR A 326 93.07 40.65 38.79
C TYR A 326 94.24 39.90 39.44
N LEU A 327 95.35 39.69 38.75
CA LEU A 327 96.59 39.20 39.37
C LEU A 327 97.82 39.85 38.72
N ALA A 328 98.26 40.98 39.29
CA ALA A 328 99.66 41.38 39.51
C ALA A 328 99.73 42.90 39.71
N VAL A 329 99.62 43.34 40.96
CA VAL A 329 100.36 44.50 41.44
C VAL A 329 101.46 43.92 42.31
N ASP A 330 102.72 44.23 41.95
CA ASP A 330 103.93 43.86 42.67
C ASP A 330 103.93 44.31 44.14
#